data_AF-A0A534HXR4-F1
#
_entry.id   AF-A0A534HXR4-F1
#
_cell.length_a   1.000
_cell.length_b   1.000
_cell.length_c   1.000
_cell.angle_alpha   90.00
_cell.angle_beta   90.00
_cell.angle_gamma   90.00
#
_symmetry.space_group_name_H-M   'P 1'
#
loop_
_entity.id
_entity.type
_entity.pdbx_description
1 polymer ?
#
loop_
_entity_poly.entity_id
_entity_poly.type
_entity_poly.pdbx_seq_one_letter_code
_entity_poly.pdbx_strand_id
1 'polypeptide(L)'
;MENRMSFLTSKALPRRTVLRGLGATIALPFLDAMLPAASLRARAAGAPAHRFQTFYVPNGMAMEYWTPKGTGTAFELSPILEPLAPFRDRLTVIS
;
A
#
# COMPACT_ATOMS: atom_id res chain seq x y z
N MET A 1 7.93 46.94 20.26
CA MET A 1 6.85 46.85 19.26
C MET A 1 7.43 46.14 18.05
N GLU A 2 7.22 44.83 17.94
CA GLU A 2 7.80 44.00 16.88
C GLU A 2 6.92 44.10 15.61
N ASN A 3 7.48 44.59 14.51
CA ASN A 3 6.77 44.74 13.25
C ASN A 3 6.80 43.42 12.45
N ARG A 4 5.68 42.71 12.40
CA ARG A 4 5.56 41.44 11.67
C ARG A 4 5.43 41.72 10.17
N MET A 5 6.54 41.64 9.44
CA MET A 5 6.54 41.73 7.97
C MET A 5 5.78 40.53 7.36
N SER A 6 4.59 40.76 6.79
CA SER A 6 3.89 39.77 5.98
C SER A 6 4.34 39.85 4.52
N PHE A 7 4.95 38.80 3.99
CA PHE A 7 5.23 38.68 2.57
C PHE A 7 3.95 38.27 1.83
N LEU A 8 3.17 39.25 1.36
CA LEU A 8 2.09 38.99 0.41
C LEU A 8 2.71 38.89 -1.00
N THR A 9 3.15 37.69 -1.39
CA THR A 9 3.59 37.48 -2.78
C THR A 9 2.36 37.49 -3.68
N SER A 10 2.16 38.56 -4.45
CA SER A 10 1.11 38.66 -5.46
C SER A 10 1.46 37.84 -6.71
N LYS A 11 1.77 36.55 -6.53
CA LYS A 11 2.00 35.63 -7.66
C LYS A 11 0.69 34.94 -8.02
N ALA A 12 0.12 35.35 -9.15
CA ALA A 12 -0.97 34.62 -9.80
C ALA A 12 -0.38 33.50 -10.67
N LEU A 13 -0.82 32.26 -10.44
CA LEU A 13 -0.49 31.14 -11.33
C LEU A 13 -1.38 31.18 -12.57
N PRO A 14 -0.82 31.18 -13.80
CA PRO A 14 -1.61 31.11 -15.02
C PRO A 14 -2.45 29.83 -15.05
N ARG A 15 -3.72 29.93 -15.48
CA ARG A 15 -4.64 28.79 -15.60
C ARG A 15 -4.03 27.62 -16.39
N ARG A 16 -3.27 27.93 -17.44
CA ARG A 16 -2.54 26.92 -18.26
C ARG A 16 -1.50 26.15 -17.45
N THR A 17 -0.81 26.80 -16.53
CA THR A 17 0.18 26.16 -15.64
C THR A 17 -0.52 25.19 -14.69
N VAL A 18 -1.66 25.59 -14.12
CA VAL A 18 -2.49 24.73 -13.26
C VAL A 18 -3.00 23.51 -14.02
N LEU A 19 -3.55 23.71 -15.22
CA LEU A 19 -4.09 22.60 -16.04
C LEU A 19 -3.01 21.62 -16.50
N ARG A 20 -1.78 22.10 -16.79
CA ARG A 20 -0.63 21.23 -17.10
C ARG A 20 -0.19 20.39 -15.90
N GLY A 21 -0.32 20.90 -14.68
CA GLY A 21 0.05 20.19 -13.45
C GLY A 21 -1.04 19.25 -12.90
N LEU A 22 -2.30 19.43 -13.32
CA LEU A 22 -3.45 18.68 -12.78
C LEU A 22 -3.39 17.17 -13.07
N GLY A 23 -2.75 16.76 -14.16
CA GLY A 23 -2.51 15.34 -14.45
C GLY A 23 -1.62 14.66 -13.41
N ALA A 24 -0.64 15.39 -12.85
CA ALA A 24 0.26 14.87 -11.83
C ALA A 24 -0.45 14.61 -10.49
N THR A 25 -1.51 15.37 -10.17
CA THR A 25 -2.28 15.16 -8.93
C THR A 25 -3.20 13.94 -8.98
N ILE A 26 -3.52 13.44 -10.17
CA ILE A 26 -4.31 12.20 -10.34
C ILE A 26 -3.36 10.99 -10.31
N ALA A 27 -2.18 11.12 -10.91
CA ALA A 27 -1.19 10.04 -10.98
C ALA A 27 -0.43 9.82 -9.67
N LEU A 28 -0.29 10.86 -8.82
CA LEU A 28 0.42 10.78 -7.56
C LEU A 28 -0.57 10.86 -6.39
N PRO A 29 -0.81 9.76 -5.65
CA PRO A 29 -1.50 9.82 -4.37
C PRO A 29 -0.87 10.89 -3.48
N PHE A 30 -1.69 11.52 -2.62
CA PHE A 30 -1.23 12.54 -1.68
C PHE A 30 -0.03 11.99 -0.88
N LEU A 31 1.16 12.56 -1.09
CA LEU A 31 2.36 12.09 -0.41
C LEU A 31 2.29 12.50 1.07
N ASP A 32 2.78 11.64 1.97
CA ASP A 32 2.83 11.96 3.40
C ASP A 32 3.64 13.23 3.69
N ALA A 33 4.63 13.56 2.84
CA ALA A 33 5.40 14.79 2.89
C ALA A 33 4.57 16.08 2.66
N MET A 34 3.36 15.94 2.09
CA MET A 34 2.41 17.03 1.86
C MET A 34 1.42 17.22 3.01
N LEU A 35 1.46 16.34 4.02
CA LEU A 35 0.73 16.56 5.27
C LEU A 35 1.51 17.56 6.13
N PRO A 36 0.90 18.66 6.60
CA PRO A 36 1.55 19.54 7.55
C PRO A 36 2.00 18.74 8.77
N ALA A 37 3.27 18.93 9.16
CA ALA A 37 3.83 18.28 10.33
C ALA A 37 2.92 18.51 11.55
N ALA A 38 2.62 17.42 12.29
CA ALA A 38 1.72 17.41 13.44
C ALA A 38 0.24 17.75 13.17
N SER A 39 -0.24 17.71 11.92
CA SER A 39 -1.68 17.90 11.64
C SER A 39 -2.54 16.77 12.25
N LEU A 40 -3.71 17.13 12.76
CA LEU A 40 -4.70 16.17 13.29
C LEU A 40 -5.10 15.11 12.23
N ARG A 41 -5.09 15.47 10.94
CA ARG A 41 -5.33 14.53 9.83
C ARG A 41 -4.23 13.48 9.70
N ALA A 42 -2.96 13.86 9.86
CA ALA A 42 -1.84 12.91 9.86
C ALA A 42 -1.90 11.95 11.06
N ARG A 43 -2.42 12.40 12.21
CA ARG A 43 -2.61 11.56 13.40
C ARG A 43 -3.87 10.68 13.34
N ALA A 44 -4.86 11.06 12.53
CA ALA A 44 -6.11 10.34 12.34
C ALA A 44 -6.02 9.25 11.25
N ALA A 45 -5.02 9.33 10.36
CA ALA A 45 -4.67 8.23 9.49
C ALA A 45 -4.11 7.10 10.36
N GLY A 46 -4.95 6.13 10.71
CA GLY A 46 -4.51 4.92 11.42
C GLY A 46 -3.37 4.24 10.66
N ALA A 47 -2.59 3.42 11.36
CA ALA A 47 -1.51 2.67 10.74
C ALA A 47 -2.04 1.87 9.53
N PRO A 48 -1.40 1.97 8.36
CA PRO A 48 -1.85 1.25 7.17
C PRO A 48 -1.83 -0.26 7.46
N ALA A 49 -2.83 -0.98 6.95
CA ALA A 49 -2.91 -2.42 7.13
C ALA A 49 -1.69 -3.11 6.49
N HIS A 50 -1.03 -3.98 7.24
CA HIS A 50 0.11 -4.76 6.75
C HIS A 50 -0.38 -5.91 5.86
N ARG A 51 -0.36 -5.70 4.53
CA ARG A 51 -0.96 -6.61 3.54
C ARG A 51 0.02 -7.60 2.92
N PHE A 52 1.32 -7.38 3.06
CA PHE A 52 2.37 -8.19 2.43
C PHE A 52 3.25 -8.83 3.49
N GLN A 53 3.47 -10.14 3.40
CA GLN A 53 4.38 -10.87 4.27
C GLN A 53 5.18 -11.84 3.40
N THR A 54 6.43 -12.10 3.79
CA THR A 54 7.31 -13.04 3.10
C THR A 54 7.96 -13.94 4.14
N PHE A 55 7.94 -15.24 3.88
CA PHE A 55 8.60 -16.24 4.69
C PHE A 55 9.73 -16.85 3.86
N TYR A 56 10.91 -16.93 4.46
CA TYR A 56 12.06 -17.61 3.87
C TYR A 56 12.39 -18.83 4.71
N VAL A 57 12.63 -19.97 4.05
CA VAL A 57 12.85 -21.26 4.70
C VAL A 57 14.23 -21.77 4.28
N PRO A 58 15.28 -21.53 5.10
CA PRO A 58 16.68 -21.69 4.68
C PRO A 58 17.12 -23.14 4.47
N ASN A 59 16.54 -24.08 5.23
CA ASN A 59 16.96 -25.49 5.24
C ASN A 59 16.06 -26.40 4.38
N GLY A 60 15.28 -25.80 3.47
CA GLY A 60 14.29 -26.52 2.69
C GLY A 60 13.02 -26.85 3.48
N MET A 61 12.03 -27.38 2.78
CA MET A 61 10.76 -27.78 3.36
C MET A 61 10.41 -29.19 2.88
N ALA A 62 9.66 -29.95 3.69
CA ALA A 62 9.09 -31.21 3.27
C ALA A 62 8.01 -30.98 2.20
N MET A 63 8.42 -30.95 0.93
CA MET A 63 7.59 -30.49 -0.20
C MET A 63 6.33 -31.34 -0.41
N GLU A 64 6.34 -32.60 0.00
CA GLU A 64 5.15 -33.48 -0.02
C GLU A 64 4.01 -32.92 0.84
N TYR A 65 4.32 -32.24 1.94
CA TYR A 65 3.33 -31.64 2.85
C TYR A 65 3.09 -30.15 2.57
N TRP A 66 3.91 -29.52 1.72
CA TRP A 66 3.80 -28.11 1.35
C TRP A 66 3.09 -27.87 0.03
N THR A 67 3.35 -28.71 -0.97
CA THR A 67 2.91 -28.45 -2.35
C THR A 67 1.46 -28.91 -2.54
N PRO A 68 0.52 -27.99 -2.85
CA PRO A 68 -0.82 -28.37 -3.26
C PRO A 68 -0.81 -29.25 -4.50
N LYS A 69 -1.74 -30.20 -4.58
CA LYS A 69 -1.97 -30.99 -5.80
C LYS A 69 -3.09 -30.36 -6.63
N GLY A 70 -3.08 -30.60 -7.95
CA GLY A 70 -4.07 -30.04 -8.87
C GLY A 70 -3.68 -28.66 -9.43
N THR A 71 -4.48 -28.13 -10.34
CA THR A 71 -4.20 -26.87 -11.06
C THR A 71 -5.41 -25.94 -11.05
N GLY A 72 -5.15 -24.65 -11.29
CA GLY A 72 -6.19 -23.62 -11.33
C GLY A 72 -6.88 -23.46 -9.97
N THR A 73 -8.21 -23.40 -9.97
CA THR A 73 -9.02 -23.26 -8.74
C THR A 73 -9.27 -24.59 -8.03
N ALA A 74 -8.99 -25.72 -8.69
CA ALA A 74 -9.27 -27.06 -8.21
C ALA A 74 -8.11 -27.70 -7.42
N PHE A 75 -7.25 -26.89 -6.81
CA PHE A 75 -6.14 -27.41 -6.01
C PHE A 75 -6.61 -28.00 -4.67
N GLU A 76 -5.86 -28.96 -4.15
CA GLU A 76 -6.06 -29.55 -2.83
C GLU A 76 -5.07 -28.92 -1.85
N LEU A 77 -5.57 -28.42 -0.71
CA LEU A 77 -4.69 -27.88 0.34
C LEU A 77 -3.87 -29.04 0.93
N SER A 78 -2.55 -28.87 0.96
CA SER A 78 -1.66 -29.80 1.64
C SER A 78 -1.75 -29.62 3.17
N PRO A 79 -1.26 -30.57 3.99
CA PRO A 79 -1.37 -30.49 5.44
C PRO A 79 -0.82 -29.19 6.05
N ILE A 80 0.29 -28.64 5.50
CA ILE A 80 0.85 -27.37 6.01
C ILE A 80 -0.06 -26.17 5.68
N LEU A 81 -0.83 -26.25 4.59
CA LEU A 81 -1.70 -25.18 4.13
C LEU A 81 -3.15 -25.34 4.62
N GLU A 82 -3.47 -26.43 5.32
CA GLU A 82 -4.80 -26.69 5.91
C GLU A 82 -5.33 -25.52 6.76
N PRO A 83 -4.54 -24.82 7.59
CA PRO A 83 -5.02 -23.66 8.35
C PRO A 83 -5.54 -22.50 7.48
N LEU A 84 -5.21 -22.48 6.19
CA LEU A 84 -5.70 -21.48 5.24
C LEU A 84 -7.06 -21.84 4.63
N ALA A 85 -7.63 -23.01 4.94
CA ALA A 85 -8.92 -23.45 4.42
C ALA A 85 -10.07 -22.43 4.59
N PRO A 86 -10.18 -21.67 5.71
CA PRO A 86 -11.20 -20.63 5.84
C PRO A 86 -11.09 -19.48 4.83
N PHE A 87 -9.96 -19.35 4.13
CA PHE A 87 -9.69 -18.31 3.15
C PHE A 87 -9.59 -18.86 1.72
N ARG A 88 -10.11 -20.07 1.47
CA ARG A 88 -9.96 -20.79 0.19
C ARG A 88 -10.38 -19.97 -1.03
N ASP A 89 -11.43 -19.18 -0.90
CA ASP A 89 -11.96 -18.26 -1.93
C ASP A 89 -11.03 -17.06 -2.21
N ARG A 90 -10.04 -16.82 -1.35
CA ARG A 90 -9.07 -15.72 -1.43
C ARG A 90 -7.62 -16.19 -1.62
N LEU A 91 -7.40 -17.48 -1.85
CA LEU A 91 -6.07 -18.04 -2.10
C LEU A 91 -5.80 -18.15 -3.60
N THR A 92 -4.58 -17.81 -3.99
CA THR A 92 -4.04 -18.09 -5.33
C THR A 92 -2.70 -18.78 -5.13
N VAL A 93 -2.60 -20.02 -5.61
CA VAL A 93 -1.37 -20.80 -5.59
C VAL A 93 -0.64 -20.59 -6.91
N ILE A 94 0.66 -20.30 -6.84
CA ILE A 94 1.54 -20.14 -8.00
C ILE A 94 2.67 -21.16 -7.81
N SER A 95 2.81 -22.08 -8.75
CA SER A 95 3.76 -23.21 -8.73
C SER A 95 4.32 -23.48 -10.11
#